data_AF-A0A7C4BQR0-F1
#
_entry.id   AF-A0A7C4BQR0-F1
#
_cell.length_a   1.000
_cell.length_b   1.000
_cell.length_c   1.000
_cell.angle_alpha   90.00
_cell.angle_beta   90.00
_cell.angle_gamma   90.00
#
_symmetry.space_group_name_H-M   'P 1'
#
loop_
_entity.id
_entity.type
_entity.pdbx_description
1 polymer ?
#
loop_
_entity_poly.entity_id
_entity_poly.type
_entity_poly.pdbx_seq_one_letter_code
_entity_poly.pdbx_strand_id
1 'polypeptide(L)'
;MTQERIIEEIKRIAQKLGKNQLSLSEFRSNSDISDWHIWKLFASWNEAVQKAGLTLHTEKAKIAEDDLFIEMERVFLDCSGICNRTRFAKLASYSVDVYKNRFGGRWNNILMAFQNWLKESNREFPFIDQLPDINDAPLPSDLRDKVLTRVDELS
;
A
#
# COMPACT_ATOMS: atom_id res chain seq x y z
N MET A 1 5.56 -11.73 -34.20
CA MET A 1 5.76 -11.67 -32.74
C MET A 1 4.81 -12.66 -32.10
N THR A 2 5.27 -13.49 -31.15
CA THR A 2 4.44 -14.50 -30.45
C THR A 2 4.60 -14.35 -28.93
N GLN A 3 3.73 -15.01 -28.15
CA GLN A 3 3.83 -15.01 -26.69
C GLN A 3 5.16 -15.62 -26.22
N GLU A 4 5.59 -16.72 -26.84
CA GLU A 4 6.81 -17.46 -26.50
C GLU A 4 8.04 -16.58 -26.67
N ARG A 5 8.13 -15.84 -27.78
CA ARG A 5 9.27 -14.93 -28.04
C ARG A 5 9.37 -13.82 -27.00
N ILE A 6 8.22 -13.29 -26.54
CA ILE A 6 8.20 -12.27 -25.47
C ILE A 6 8.61 -12.88 -24.14
N ILE A 7 8.14 -14.09 -23.83
CA ILE A 7 8.50 -14.82 -22.61
C ILE A 7 10.01 -15.12 -22.57
N GLU A 8 10.59 -15.59 -23.66
CA GLU A 8 12.03 -15.85 -23.78
C GLU A 8 12.84 -14.57 -23.61
N GLU A 9 12.39 -13.46 -24.21
CA GLU A 9 13.07 -12.17 -24.08
C GLU A 9 13.00 -11.62 -22.66
N ILE A 10 11.86 -11.77 -21.98
CA ILE A 10 11.71 -11.45 -20.55
C ILE A 10 12.71 -12.26 -19.71
N LYS A 11 12.81 -13.57 -19.94
CA LYS A 11 13.78 -14.44 -19.24
C LYS A 11 15.23 -14.02 -19.50
N ARG A 12 15.56 -13.73 -20.76
CA ARG A 12 16.91 -13.29 -21.17
C ARG A 12 17.31 -11.99 -20.46
N ILE A 13 16.42 -11.01 -20.40
CA ILE A 13 16.69 -9.72 -19.75
C ILE A 13 16.80 -9.90 -18.22
N ALA A 14 15.91 -10.68 -17.61
CA ALA A 14 15.98 -10.96 -16.17
C ALA A 14 17.30 -11.63 -15.79
N GLN A 15 17.74 -12.63 -16.57
CA GLN A 15 19.05 -13.28 -16.41
C GLN A 15 20.21 -12.29 -16.61
N LYS A 16 20.16 -11.45 -17.66
CA LYS A 16 21.17 -10.41 -17.93
C LYS A 16 21.32 -9.43 -16.75
N LEU A 17 20.21 -9.08 -16.09
CA LEU A 17 20.20 -8.16 -14.96
C LEU A 17 20.44 -8.87 -13.60
N GLY A 18 20.50 -10.21 -13.58
CA GLY A 18 20.64 -10.99 -12.35
C GLY A 18 19.44 -10.86 -11.41
N LYS A 19 18.24 -10.61 -11.93
CA LYS A 19 17.02 -10.39 -11.14
C LYS A 19 15.99 -11.48 -11.40
N ASN A 20 15.24 -11.84 -10.37
CA ASN A 20 14.05 -12.69 -10.51
C ASN A 20 12.74 -11.88 -10.65
N GLN A 21 12.86 -10.55 -10.83
CA GLN A 21 11.77 -9.61 -11.04
C GLN A 21 12.16 -8.70 -12.21
N LEU A 22 11.18 -8.33 -13.04
CA LEU A 22 11.41 -7.42 -14.17
C LEU A 22 10.28 -6.41 -14.33
N SER A 23 10.61 -5.12 -14.27
CA SER A 23 9.66 -4.04 -14.54
C SER A 23 9.50 -3.80 -16.05
N LEU A 24 8.36 -3.23 -16.45
CA LEU A 24 8.13 -2.88 -17.85
C LEU A 24 9.16 -1.84 -18.35
N SER A 25 9.63 -0.93 -17.49
CA SER A 25 10.66 0.05 -17.85
C SER A 25 12.01 -0.60 -18.13
N GLU A 26 12.41 -1.58 -17.30
CA GLU A 26 13.66 -2.34 -17.52
C GLU A 26 13.58 -3.18 -18.79
N PHE A 27 12.42 -3.80 -19.06
CA PHE A 27 12.17 -4.51 -20.30
C PHE A 27 12.31 -3.59 -21.52
N ARG A 28 11.64 -2.44 -21.53
CA ARG A 28 11.75 -1.43 -22.59
C ARG A 28 13.18 -0.96 -22.83
N SER A 29 13.94 -0.79 -21.75
CA SER A 29 15.33 -0.30 -21.83
C SER A 29 16.32 -1.37 -22.32
N ASN A 30 15.92 -2.65 -22.32
CA ASN A 30 16.78 -3.78 -22.66
C ASN A 30 16.26 -4.64 -23.81
N SER A 31 15.13 -4.26 -24.42
CA SER A 31 14.48 -4.97 -25.52
C SER A 31 14.08 -4.02 -26.65
N ASP A 32 14.15 -4.52 -27.88
CA ASP A 32 13.60 -3.85 -29.07
C ASP A 32 12.10 -4.18 -29.29
N ILE A 33 11.48 -4.94 -28.38
CA ILE A 33 10.07 -5.31 -28.47
C ILE A 33 9.20 -4.14 -27.97
N SER A 34 8.42 -3.57 -28.90
CA SER A 34 7.39 -2.56 -28.55
C SER A 34 6.33 -3.13 -27.61
N ASP A 35 5.91 -2.33 -26.62
CA ASP A 35 4.85 -2.68 -25.68
C ASP A 35 3.52 -3.02 -26.35
N TRP A 36 3.28 -2.51 -27.56
CA TRP A 36 2.08 -2.84 -28.32
C TRP A 36 1.91 -4.35 -28.47
N HIS A 37 3.00 -5.10 -28.66
CA HIS A 37 2.95 -6.55 -28.73
C HIS A 37 2.61 -7.19 -27.39
N ILE A 38 3.05 -6.60 -26.27
CA ILE A 38 2.71 -7.06 -24.92
C ILE A 38 1.20 -6.94 -24.72
N TRP A 39 0.63 -5.76 -24.97
CA TRP A 39 -0.80 -5.51 -24.78
C TRP A 39 -1.70 -6.27 -25.76
N LYS A 40 -1.19 -6.59 -26.96
CA LYS A 40 -1.92 -7.41 -27.93
C LYS A 40 -1.93 -8.89 -27.57
N LEU A 41 -0.87 -9.39 -26.94
CA LEU A 41 -0.67 -10.82 -26.71
C LEU A 41 -0.93 -11.24 -25.26
N PHE A 42 -0.91 -10.32 -24.30
CA PHE A 42 -1.13 -10.58 -22.88
C PHE A 42 -2.18 -9.60 -22.34
N ALA A 43 -2.98 -10.05 -21.38
CA ALA A 43 -3.94 -9.22 -20.68
C ALA A 43 -3.23 -8.17 -19.78
N SER A 44 -2.00 -8.46 -19.34
CA SER A 44 -1.17 -7.50 -18.61
C SER A 44 0.32 -7.82 -18.68
N TRP A 45 1.17 -6.86 -18.31
CA TRP A 45 2.60 -7.10 -18.10
C TRP A 45 2.86 -8.16 -17.03
N ASN A 46 2.08 -8.14 -15.94
CA ASN A 46 2.20 -9.13 -14.87
C ASN A 46 1.94 -10.54 -15.38
N GLU A 47 0.95 -10.73 -16.26
CA GLU A 47 0.71 -12.04 -16.89
C GLU A 47 1.93 -12.51 -17.69
N ALA A 48 2.56 -11.63 -18.47
CA ALA A 48 3.75 -11.96 -19.24
C ALA A 48 4.94 -12.35 -18.34
N VAL A 49 5.17 -11.60 -17.25
CA VAL A 49 6.23 -11.88 -16.26
C VAL A 49 5.98 -13.21 -15.53
N GLN A 50 4.73 -13.49 -15.15
CA GLN A 50 4.36 -14.73 -14.49
C GLN A 50 4.52 -15.94 -15.43
N LYS A 51 4.10 -15.83 -16.69
CA LYS A 51 4.34 -16.86 -17.72
C LYS A 51 5.82 -17.07 -18.01
N ALA A 52 6.66 -16.06 -17.77
CA ALA A 52 8.11 -16.17 -17.80
C ALA A 52 8.72 -16.84 -16.55
N GLY A 53 7.92 -17.19 -15.55
CA GLY A 53 8.39 -17.82 -14.31
C GLY A 53 9.12 -16.87 -13.37
N LEU A 54 9.00 -15.56 -13.59
CA LEU A 54 9.59 -14.54 -12.72
C LEU A 54 8.60 -14.16 -11.62
N THR A 55 9.13 -13.66 -10.51
CA THR A 55 8.33 -13.06 -9.45
C THR A 55 7.78 -11.71 -9.92
N LEU A 56 6.51 -11.46 -9.63
CA LEU A 56 5.87 -10.19 -9.98
C LEU A 56 6.49 -9.05 -9.17
N HIS A 57 6.61 -7.88 -9.82
CA HIS A 57 6.93 -6.61 -9.15
C HIS A 57 5.73 -6.07 -8.33
N THR A 58 4.80 -6.93 -7.91
CA THR A 58 3.54 -6.52 -7.27
C THR A 58 3.67 -6.27 -5.79
N GLU A 59 4.84 -6.44 -5.17
CA GLU A 59 4.98 -6.22 -3.75
C GLU A 59 6.17 -5.31 -3.47
N LYS A 60 5.91 -3.99 -3.47
CA LYS A 60 6.31 -3.29 -2.24
C LYS A 60 5.64 -4.09 -1.14
N ALA A 61 6.40 -4.84 -0.34
CA ALA A 61 5.86 -5.59 0.79
C ALA A 61 4.81 -4.69 1.43
N LYS A 62 3.56 -5.15 1.50
CA LYS A 62 2.48 -4.34 2.05
C LYS A 62 2.93 -4.02 3.48
N ILE A 63 3.34 -2.77 3.73
CA ILE A 63 3.64 -2.27 5.08
C ILE A 63 2.45 -2.70 5.95
N ALA A 64 2.66 -3.30 7.12
CA ALA A 64 1.52 -3.72 7.91
C ALA A 64 0.70 -2.47 8.30
N GLU A 65 -0.62 -2.62 8.51
CA GLU A 65 -1.41 -1.49 9.00
C GLU A 65 -0.92 -1.04 10.39
N ASP A 66 -0.48 -1.99 11.21
CA ASP A 66 0.17 -1.74 12.50
C ASP A 66 1.42 -0.88 12.33
N ASP A 67 2.30 -1.18 11.37
CA ASP A 67 3.51 -0.38 11.14
C ASP A 67 3.18 1.07 10.78
N LEU A 68 2.10 1.28 10.02
CA LEU A 68 1.62 2.63 9.68
C LEU A 68 1.13 3.38 10.92
N PHE A 69 0.37 2.73 11.79
CA PHE A 69 -0.16 3.36 12.99
C PHE A 69 0.88 3.53 14.10
N ILE A 70 1.84 2.62 14.24
CA ILE A 70 3.01 2.79 15.10
C ILE A 70 3.83 4.01 14.66
N GLU A 71 4.06 4.17 13.36
CA GLU A 71 4.74 5.36 12.84
C GLU A 71 3.92 6.63 13.08
N MET A 72 2.60 6.53 12.98
CA MET A 72 1.70 7.66 13.22
C MET A 72 1.71 8.11 14.68
N GLU A 73 1.67 7.15 15.61
CA GLU A 73 1.85 7.36 17.05
C GLU A 73 3.18 8.05 17.35
N ARG A 74 4.30 7.53 16.81
CA ARG A 74 5.63 8.13 16.97
C ARG A 74 5.65 9.60 16.55
N VAL A 75 5.13 9.92 15.37
CA VAL A 75 5.12 11.30 14.86
C VAL A 75 4.29 12.24 15.73
N PHE A 76 3.18 11.78 16.29
CA PHE A 76 2.36 12.58 17.19
C PHE A 76 3.02 12.80 18.55
N LEU A 77 3.71 11.79 19.08
CA LEU A 77 4.53 11.93 20.28
C LEU A 77 5.66 12.97 20.05
N ASP A 78 6.35 12.90 18.91
CA ASP A 78 7.38 13.89 18.53
C ASP A 78 6.82 15.31 18.34
N CYS A 79 5.56 15.42 17.92
CA CYS A 79 4.86 16.70 17.83
C CYS A 79 4.28 17.18 19.17
N SER A 80 4.30 16.35 20.21
CA SER A 80 3.58 16.57 21.47
C SER A 80 2.09 16.87 21.26
N GLY A 81 1.46 16.18 20.29
CA GLY A 81 0.05 16.35 19.95
C GLY A 81 -0.29 15.89 18.53
N ILE A 82 -1.59 15.88 18.20
CA ILE A 82 -2.08 15.54 16.87
C ILE A 82 -1.72 16.65 15.89
N CYS A 83 -0.66 16.44 15.11
CA CYS A 83 -0.23 17.41 14.11
C CYS A 83 -1.11 17.36 12.85
N ASN A 84 -1.17 18.47 12.10
CA ASN A 84 -1.89 18.49 10.82
C ASN A 84 -1.18 17.64 9.75
N ARG A 85 -1.92 17.24 8.71
CA ARG A 85 -1.44 16.43 7.58
C ARG A 85 -0.12 16.93 6.97
N THR A 86 0.04 18.24 6.81
CA THR A 86 1.24 18.84 6.19
C THR A 86 2.47 18.67 7.08
N ARG A 87 2.31 18.83 8.40
CA ARG A 87 3.39 18.58 9.37
C ARG A 87 3.70 17.09 9.46
N PHE A 88 2.67 16.25 9.51
CA PHE A 88 2.81 14.79 9.51
C PHE A 88 3.62 14.29 8.29
N ALA A 89 3.27 14.76 7.09
CA ALA A 89 3.94 14.38 5.85
C ALA A 89 5.45 14.72 5.82
N LYS A 90 5.90 15.68 6.63
CA LYS A 90 7.32 16.06 6.73
C LYS A 90 8.10 15.18 7.71
N LEU A 91 7.41 14.56 8.67
CA LEU A 91 8.01 13.84 9.79
C LEU A 91 7.88 12.31 9.67
N ALA A 92 6.85 11.85 8.97
CA ALA A 92 6.58 10.43 8.76
C ALA A 92 7.53 9.81 7.74
N SER A 93 7.96 8.59 8.05
CA SER A 93 8.80 7.74 7.20
C SER A 93 8.02 7.18 6.00
N TYR A 94 6.69 7.11 6.12
CA TYR A 94 5.79 6.66 5.06
C TYR A 94 5.00 7.83 4.47
N SER A 95 4.82 7.81 3.15
CA SER A 95 4.00 8.82 2.46
C SER A 95 2.55 8.79 2.96
N VAL A 96 1.97 9.98 3.15
CA VAL A 96 0.54 10.14 3.49
C VAL A 96 -0.39 9.44 2.50
N ASP A 97 0.02 9.30 1.24
CA ASP A 97 -0.79 8.58 0.25
C ASP A 97 -0.91 7.08 0.57
N VAL A 98 0.06 6.48 1.27
CA VAL A 98 -0.05 5.09 1.76
C VAL A 98 -1.21 4.97 2.75
N TYR A 99 -1.35 5.93 3.67
CA TYR A 99 -2.47 5.99 4.62
C TYR A 99 -3.80 6.25 3.91
N LYS A 100 -3.83 7.22 2.98
CA LYS A 100 -5.05 7.59 2.24
C LYS A 100 -5.59 6.43 1.42
N ASN A 101 -4.73 5.68 0.75
CA ASN A 101 -5.13 4.53 -0.07
C ASN A 101 -5.71 3.37 0.77
N ARG A 102 -5.43 3.33 2.07
CA ARG A 102 -5.88 2.26 2.97
C ARG A 102 -7.10 2.65 3.81
N PHE A 103 -7.11 3.87 4.35
CA PHE A 103 -8.08 4.28 5.37
C PHE A 103 -9.08 5.34 4.86
N GLY A 104 -9.40 5.31 3.56
CA GLY A 104 -10.53 6.09 3.03
C GLY A 104 -10.22 7.52 2.62
N GLY A 105 -8.99 7.82 2.17
CA GLY A 105 -8.64 9.01 1.38
C GLY A 105 -8.58 10.36 2.11
N ARG A 106 -9.37 10.55 3.18
CA ARG A 106 -9.44 11.78 3.97
C ARG A 106 -8.62 11.66 5.25
N TRP A 107 -7.99 12.76 5.67
CA TRP A 107 -7.20 12.81 6.90
C TRP A 107 -8.03 12.44 8.13
N ASN A 108 -9.27 12.90 8.21
CA ASN A 108 -10.16 12.58 9.32
C ASN A 108 -10.43 11.07 9.44
N ASN A 109 -10.60 10.39 8.31
CA ASN A 109 -10.83 8.95 8.29
C ASN A 109 -9.61 8.18 8.79
N ILE A 110 -8.39 8.65 8.47
CA ILE A 110 -7.14 8.09 8.99
C ILE A 110 -7.05 8.28 10.50
N LEU A 111 -7.42 9.46 11.03
CA LEU A 111 -7.43 9.72 12.48
C LEU A 111 -8.43 8.85 13.23
N MET A 112 -9.63 8.63 12.67
CA MET A 112 -10.62 7.71 13.24
C MET A 112 -10.11 6.26 13.23
N ALA A 113 -9.50 5.82 12.13
CA ALA A 113 -8.92 4.49 12.01
C ALA A 113 -7.77 4.29 13.02
N PHE A 114 -6.93 5.31 13.21
CA PHE A 114 -5.88 5.31 14.24
C PHE A 114 -6.47 5.22 15.66
N GLN A 115 -7.54 5.98 15.96
CA GLN A 115 -8.22 5.89 17.26
C GLN A 115 -8.81 4.50 17.50
N ASN A 116 -9.39 3.88 16.47
CA ASN A 116 -9.91 2.51 16.56
C ASN A 116 -8.78 1.50 16.82
N TRP A 117 -7.68 1.60 16.07
CA TRP A 117 -6.50 0.76 16.23
C TRP A 117 -5.90 0.86 17.64
N LEU A 118 -5.86 2.06 18.24
CA LEU A 118 -5.43 2.25 19.63
C LEU A 118 -6.31 1.48 20.62
N LYS A 119 -7.64 1.52 20.42
CA LYS A 119 -8.62 0.80 21.25
C LYS A 119 -8.46 -0.72 21.11
N GLU A 120 -8.38 -1.22 19.87
CA GLU A 120 -8.20 -2.64 19.57
C GLU A 120 -6.88 -3.19 20.11
N SER A 121 -5.82 -2.37 20.04
CA SER A 121 -4.49 -2.73 20.55
C SER A 121 -4.32 -2.51 22.05
N ASN A 122 -5.35 -2.00 22.74
CA ASN A 122 -5.32 -1.57 24.14
C ASN A 122 -4.10 -0.69 24.48
N ARG A 123 -3.77 0.25 23.57
CA ARG A 123 -2.62 1.16 23.70
C ARG A 123 -3.04 2.46 24.37
N GLU A 124 -2.24 2.90 25.34
CA GLU A 124 -2.39 4.22 25.93
C GLU A 124 -1.78 5.28 25.01
N PHE A 125 -2.56 6.31 24.69
CA PHE A 125 -2.12 7.42 23.85
C PHE A 125 -2.47 8.76 24.51
N PRO A 126 -1.48 9.62 24.84
CA PRO A 126 -1.70 10.84 25.64
C PRO A 126 -2.62 11.90 25.03
N PHE A 127 -2.80 11.87 23.71
CA PHE A 127 -3.54 12.90 22.96
C PHE A 127 -4.84 12.35 22.34
N ILE A 128 -5.44 11.34 22.97
CA ILE A 128 -6.66 10.69 22.49
C ILE A 128 -7.86 11.64 22.43
N ASP A 129 -7.86 12.68 23.27
CA ASP A 129 -8.85 13.76 23.35
C ASP A 129 -8.81 14.72 22.16
N GLN A 130 -7.69 14.77 21.43
CA GLN A 130 -7.51 15.58 20.23
C GLN A 130 -7.95 14.85 18.95
N LEU A 131 -8.26 13.55 19.05
CA LEU A 131 -8.75 12.75 17.93
C LEU A 131 -10.25 12.96 17.72
N PRO A 132 -10.74 12.89 16.46
CA PRO A 132 -12.17 12.98 16.18
C PRO A 132 -12.93 11.83 16.84
N ASP A 133 -14.17 12.07 17.28
CA ASP A 133 -15.05 11.01 17.75
C ASP A 133 -15.40 10.09 16.57
N ILE A 134 -15.21 8.78 16.75
CA ILE A 134 -15.67 7.75 15.82
C ILE A 134 -17.18 7.82 15.53
N ASN A 135 -17.95 8.44 16.43
CA ASN A 135 -19.39 8.62 16.31
C ASN A 135 -19.81 9.87 15.51
N ASP A 136 -18.89 10.82 15.28
CA ASP A 136 -19.20 12.13 14.67
C ASP A 136 -19.16 12.13 13.12
N ALA A 137 -18.78 11.02 12.46
CA ALA A 137 -18.78 10.93 11.01
C ALA A 137 -19.30 9.59 10.49
N PRO A 138 -20.08 9.57 9.39
CA PRO A 138 -20.38 8.32 8.70
C PRO A 138 -19.07 7.80 8.08
N LEU A 139 -18.49 6.78 8.71
CA LEU A 139 -17.50 5.95 8.04
C LEU A 139 -18.11 5.45 6.71
N PRO A 140 -17.37 5.50 5.59
CA PRO A 140 -17.75 4.76 4.38
C PRO A 140 -18.16 3.32 4.76
N SER A 141 -19.29 2.85 4.24
CA SER A 141 -19.90 1.57 4.68
C SER A 141 -18.94 0.38 4.55
N ASP A 142 -18.06 0.42 3.55
CA ASP A 142 -16.99 -0.56 3.32
C ASP A 142 -15.91 -0.59 4.41
N LEU A 143 -15.69 0.52 5.11
CA LEU A 143 -14.84 0.60 6.30
C LEU A 143 -15.62 0.22 7.56
N ARG A 144 -16.90 0.58 7.66
CA ARG A 144 -17.78 0.20 8.77
C ARG A 144 -17.91 -1.33 8.88
N ASP A 145 -18.09 -2.01 7.76
CA ASP A 145 -18.26 -3.48 7.73
C ASP A 145 -16.97 -4.21 8.10
N LYS A 146 -15.79 -3.69 7.72
CA LYS A 146 -14.49 -4.24 8.14
C LYS A 146 -14.19 -4.02 9.62
N VAL A 147 -14.62 -2.88 10.16
CA VAL A 147 -14.47 -2.55 11.59
C VAL A 147 -15.42 -3.40 12.42
N LEU A 148 -16.70 -3.55 12.03
CA LEU A 148 -17.71 -4.31 12.78
C LEU A 148 -17.49 -5.83 12.74
N THR A 149 -17.05 -6.39 11.61
CA THR A 149 -16.78 -7.84 11.50
C THR A 149 -15.61 -8.32 12.36
N ARG A 150 -14.69 -7.42 12.77
CA ARG A 150 -13.53 -7.76 13.61
C ARG A 150 -13.87 -7.79 15.11
N VAL A 151 -14.91 -7.07 15.53
CA VAL A 151 -15.34 -6.98 16.94
C VAL A 151 -16.17 -8.19 17.37
N ASP A 152 -16.91 -8.79 16.42
CA ASP A 152 -17.74 -9.98 16.66
C ASP A 152 -16.92 -11.28 16.79
N GLU A 153 -15.66 -11.32 16.35
CA GLU A 153 -14.78 -12.51 16.49
C GLU A 153 -14.04 -12.59 17.85
N LEU A 154 -14.23 -11.59 18.73
CA LEU A 154 -13.57 -11.51 20.05
C LEU A 154 -14.56 -11.47 21.24
N SER A 155 -15.83 -11.80 21.02
CA SER A 155 -16.84 -12.03 22.08
C SER A 155 -17.18 -13.52 22.22
#